data_AF-A0A414Y8Y1-F1
#
_entry.id   AF-A0A414Y8Y1-F1
#
_cell.length_a   1.000
_cell.length_b   1.000
_cell.length_c   1.000
_cell.angle_alpha   90.00
_cell.angle_beta   90.00
_cell.angle_gamma   90.00
#
_symmetry.space_group_name_H-M   'P 1'
#
loop_
_entity.id
_entity.type
_entity.pdbx_description
1 polymer ?
#
loop_
_entity_poly.entity_id
_entity_poly.type
_entity_poly.pdbx_seq_one_letter_code
_entity_poly.pdbx_strand_id
1 'polypeptide(L)'
;MKIESISCQVRTARKQHVCELCLCPIHNGEEYGYEVLKVDGKMEAHKRHLECDELTAKDEFQTEDYGLRYTSETFYRAVYDYIHLHHKGEDDWAGSMFSRVIKILNEVNN
;
A
#
# COMPACT_ATOMS: atom_id res chain seq x y z
N MET A 1 17.28 10.52 8.24
CA MET A 1 16.06 10.01 8.89
C MET A 1 16.39 8.64 9.46
N LYS A 2 16.22 8.45 10.77
CA LYS A 2 16.40 7.14 11.41
C LYS A 2 15.03 6.50 11.62
N ILE A 3 14.82 5.34 11.02
CA ILE A 3 13.56 4.58 11.11
C ILE A 3 13.87 3.23 11.76
N GLU A 4 13.14 2.91 12.82
CA GLU A 4 13.22 1.60 13.50
C GLU A 4 11.82 0.98 13.51
N SER A 5 11.67 -0.26 13.03
CA SER A 5 10.40 -0.99 13.17
C SER A 5 10.33 -1.60 14.56
N ILE A 6 9.27 -1.29 15.30
CA ILE A 6 9.06 -1.70 16.69
C ILE A 6 8.15 -2.91 16.77
N SER A 7 7.11 -2.96 15.91
CA SER A 7 6.23 -4.12 15.79
C SER A 7 5.54 -4.13 14.44
N CYS A 8 5.35 -5.30 13.86
CA CYS A 8 4.52 -5.53 12.68
C CYS A 8 3.56 -6.68 12.97
N GLN A 9 2.26 -6.49 12.75
CA GLN A 9 1.24 -7.50 13.00
C GLN A 9 0.00 -7.25 12.15
N VAL A 10 -0.75 -8.31 11.86
CA VAL A 10 -2.11 -8.22 11.29
C VAL A 10 -3.11 -7.98 12.42
N ARG A 11 -4.09 -7.10 12.20
CA ARG A 11 -5.18 -6.81 13.14
C ARG A 11 -6.51 -6.76 12.42
N THR A 12 -7.59 -7.04 13.15
CA THR A 12 -8.96 -6.80 12.68
C THR A 12 -9.43 -5.40 13.10
N ALA A 13 -9.94 -4.63 12.15
CA ALA A 13 -10.43 -3.28 12.37
C ALA A 13 -11.72 -3.29 13.22
N ARG A 14 -11.64 -2.71 14.43
CA ARG A 14 -12.81 -2.55 15.33
C ARG A 14 -13.64 -1.30 15.03
N LYS A 15 -13.12 -0.43 14.17
CA LYS A 15 -13.74 0.79 13.64
C LYS A 15 -13.09 1.10 12.28
N GLN A 16 -13.71 1.95 11.48
CA GLN A 16 -13.14 2.35 10.20
C GLN A 16 -11.77 3.04 10.39
N HIS A 17 -10.82 2.66 9.54
CA HIS A 17 -9.51 3.29 9.39
C HIS A 17 -9.32 3.74 7.95
N VAL A 18 -8.19 4.38 7.68
CA VAL A 18 -7.76 4.76 6.33
C VAL A 18 -6.41 4.10 6.11
N CYS A 19 -6.25 3.43 4.97
CA CYS A 19 -4.98 2.88 4.56
C CYS A 19 -4.01 4.01 4.19
N GLU A 20 -2.80 3.97 4.73
CA GLU A 20 -1.82 5.04 4.52
C GLU A 20 -1.14 5.00 3.15
N LEU A 21 -1.29 3.91 2.39
CA LEU A 21 -0.79 3.80 1.03
C LEU A 21 -1.84 4.27 0.02
N CYS A 22 -2.97 3.58 -0.05
CA CYS A 22 -3.99 3.83 -1.07
C CYS A 22 -5.04 4.88 -0.67
N LEU A 23 -4.97 5.42 0.56
CA LEU A 23 -5.91 6.40 1.13
C LEU A 23 -7.40 5.97 1.11
N CYS A 24 -7.67 4.71 0.81
CA CYS A 24 -9.01 4.13 0.80
C CYS A 24 -9.37 3.65 2.22
N PRO A 25 -10.68 3.56 2.54
CA PRO A 25 -11.13 3.09 3.84
C PRO A 25 -10.76 1.62 4.07
N ILE A 26 -10.42 1.31 5.32
CA ILE A 26 -10.41 -0.05 5.88
C ILE A 26 -11.65 -0.12 6.78
N HIS A 27 -12.63 -0.92 6.41
CA HIS A 27 -13.92 -1.01 7.08
C HIS A 27 -13.87 -1.81 8.37
N ASN A 28 -14.91 -1.67 9.20
CA ASN A 28 -15.06 -2.49 10.39
C ASN A 28 -15.16 -3.98 10.01
N GLY A 29 -14.39 -4.82 10.68
CA GLY A 29 -14.33 -6.27 10.43
C GLY A 29 -13.24 -6.70 9.45
N GLU A 30 -12.64 -5.77 8.68
CA GLU A 30 -11.54 -6.09 7.76
C GLU A 30 -10.22 -6.31 8.51
N GLU A 31 -9.39 -7.21 7.99
CA GLU A 31 -8.01 -7.38 8.46
C GLU A 31 -7.10 -6.37 7.78
N TYR A 32 -6.09 -5.90 8.52
CA TYR A 32 -5.16 -4.88 8.02
C TYR A 32 -3.78 -5.00 8.69
N GLY A 33 -2.76 -4.56 7.97
CA GLY A 33 -1.39 -4.47 8.47
C GLY A 33 -1.27 -3.29 9.44
N TYR A 34 -0.77 -3.57 10.65
CA TYR A 34 -0.49 -2.57 11.66
C TYR A 34 0.99 -2.59 12.03
N GLU A 35 1.67 -1.49 11.74
CA GLU A 35 3.09 -1.34 12.02
C GLU A 35 3.34 -0.15 12.94
N VAL A 36 4.18 -0.34 13.94
CA VAL A 36 4.65 0.75 14.81
C VAL A 36 6.09 1.02 14.48
N LEU A 37 6.38 2.26 14.11
CA LEU A 37 7.72 2.75 13.80
C LEU A 37 8.17 3.76 14.83
N LYS A 38 9.48 3.87 14.98
CA LYS A 38 10.13 5.00 15.62
C LYS A 38 10.88 5.80 14.55
N VAL A 39 10.38 6.98 14.22
CA VAL A 39 10.95 7.90 13.24
C VAL A 39 11.55 9.09 13.97
N ASP A 40 12.88 9.24 13.90
CA ASP A 40 13.63 10.31 14.57
C ASP A 40 13.23 10.50 16.05
N GLY A 41 13.00 9.37 16.74
CA GLY A 41 12.63 9.33 18.17
C GLY A 41 11.13 9.36 18.46
N LYS A 42 10.28 9.65 17.47
CA LYS A 42 8.81 9.69 17.62
C LYS A 42 8.18 8.38 17.20
N MET A 43 7.18 7.94 17.96
CA MET A 43 6.44 6.72 17.68
C MET A 43 5.27 7.01 16.75
N GLU A 44 5.20 6.28 15.63
CA GLU A 44 4.16 6.41 14.60
C GLU A 44 3.53 5.05 14.33
N ALA A 45 2.22 5.02 14.08
CA ALA A 45 1.46 3.80 13.91
C ALA A 45 0.76 3.76 12.56
N HIS A 46 1.31 2.96 11.65
CA HIS A 46 0.93 2.85 10.26
C HIS A 46 -0.14 1.77 10.07
N LYS A 47 -1.15 2.06 9.25
CA LYS A 47 -2.26 1.14 8.95
C LYS A 47 -2.38 0.99 7.44
N ARG A 48 -2.34 -0.24 6.95
CA ARG A 48 -2.33 -0.52 5.50
C ARG A 48 -3.23 -1.73 5.21
N HIS A 49 -3.90 -1.71 4.06
CA HIS A 49 -4.53 -2.92 3.54
C HIS A 49 -3.46 -3.99 3.32
N LEU A 50 -3.78 -5.26 3.58
CA LEU A 50 -2.83 -6.36 3.41
C LEU A 50 -2.41 -6.50 1.94
N GLU A 51 -3.33 -6.21 1.03
CA GLU A 51 -3.12 -6.23 -0.41
C GLU A 51 -2.22 -5.07 -0.86
N CYS A 52 -2.30 -3.91 -0.21
CA CYS A 52 -1.34 -2.84 -0.48
C CYS A 52 0.07 -3.21 0.00
N ASP A 53 0.19 -3.86 1.18
CA ASP A 53 1.47 -4.39 1.66
C ASP A 53 2.01 -5.46 0.69
N GLU A 54 1.18 -6.41 0.26
CA GLU A 54 1.54 -7.45 -0.71
C GLU A 54 2.02 -6.85 -2.03
N LEU A 55 1.28 -5.89 -2.58
CA LEU A 55 1.66 -5.25 -3.85
C LEU A 55 3.02 -4.57 -3.73
N THR A 56 3.27 -3.83 -2.64
CA THR A 56 4.58 -3.20 -2.46
C THR A 56 5.69 -4.21 -2.35
N ALA A 57 5.44 -5.43 -1.88
CA ALA A 57 6.43 -6.49 -1.77
C ALA A 57 6.74 -7.20 -3.09
N LYS A 58 6.03 -6.88 -4.19
CA LYS A 58 6.31 -7.42 -5.52
C LYS A 58 7.56 -6.80 -6.14
N ASP A 59 8.35 -7.62 -6.84
CA ASP A 59 9.63 -7.19 -7.42
C ASP A 59 9.45 -6.01 -8.40
N GLU A 60 8.36 -5.98 -9.17
CA GLU A 60 8.03 -4.87 -10.08
C GLU A 60 7.79 -3.53 -9.36
N PHE A 61 7.48 -3.60 -8.06
CA PHE A 61 7.21 -2.45 -7.20
C PHE A 61 8.36 -2.17 -6.23
N GLN A 62 9.43 -2.98 -6.22
CA GLN A 62 10.63 -2.74 -5.42
C GLN A 62 11.65 -1.97 -6.25
N THR A 63 11.45 -0.66 -6.46
CA THR A 63 12.39 0.18 -7.22
C THR A 63 13.28 1.03 -6.31
N GLU A 64 14.52 1.30 -6.75
CA GLU A 64 15.45 2.20 -6.03
C GLU A 64 14.92 3.65 -5.96
N ASP A 65 14.05 4.05 -6.90
CA ASP A 65 13.53 5.41 -7.04
C ASP A 65 12.45 5.77 -6.02
N TYR A 66 11.73 4.80 -5.45
CA TYR A 66 10.66 5.06 -4.47
C TYR A 66 11.14 5.22 -3.02
N GLY A 67 12.46 5.17 -2.80
CA GLY A 67 13.09 5.29 -1.48
C GLY A 67 12.88 4.04 -0.60
N LEU A 68 13.32 4.09 0.66
CA LEU A 68 13.29 2.94 1.59
C LEU A 68 11.88 2.50 2.00
N ARG A 69 10.86 3.35 1.79
CA ARG A 69 9.45 3.07 2.14
C ARG A 69 8.50 3.87 1.26
N TYR A 70 7.42 3.21 0.87
CA TYR A 70 6.31 3.84 0.18
C TYR A 70 5.58 4.88 1.06
N THR A 71 5.46 6.09 0.53
CA THR A 71 4.45 7.06 0.95
C THR A 71 3.20 6.86 0.11
N SER A 72 2.07 7.46 0.48
CA SER A 72 0.89 7.45 -0.39
C SER A 72 1.20 8.03 -1.77
N GLU A 73 2.02 9.09 -1.86
CA GLU A 73 2.38 9.70 -3.13
C GLU A 73 3.22 8.76 -4.00
N THR A 74 4.28 8.15 -3.47
CA THR A 74 5.10 7.22 -4.25
C THR A 74 4.33 5.95 -4.59
N PHE A 75 3.42 5.52 -3.72
CA PHE A 75 2.55 4.36 -3.97
C PHE A 75 1.59 4.63 -5.13
N TYR A 76 0.95 5.80 -5.14
CA TYR A 76 0.08 6.19 -6.24
C TYR A 76 0.85 6.23 -7.56
N ARG A 77 2.05 6.84 -7.57
CA ARG A 77 2.90 6.89 -8.77
C ARG A 77 3.24 5.49 -9.27
N ALA A 78 3.71 4.59 -8.41
CA ALA A 78 4.05 3.23 -8.79
C ALA A 78 2.85 2.47 -9.40
N VAL A 79 1.65 2.59 -8.81
CA VAL A 79 0.43 1.99 -9.37
C VAL A 79 0.07 2.60 -10.73
N TYR A 80 0.15 3.92 -10.87
CA TYR A 80 -0.11 4.58 -12.15
C TYR A 80 0.91 4.24 -13.22
N ASP A 81 2.18 4.15 -12.87
CA ASP A 81 3.26 3.81 -13.79
C ASP A 81 3.11 2.37 -14.27
N TYR A 82 2.76 1.42 -13.38
CA TYR A 82 2.41 0.06 -13.78
C TYR A 82 1.26 0.05 -14.81
N ILE A 83 0.14 0.71 -14.49
CA ILE A 83 -1.00 0.79 -15.41
C ILE A 83 -0.60 1.45 -16.74
N HIS A 84 0.19 2.51 -16.70
CA HIS A 84 0.64 3.20 -17.91
C HIS A 84 1.56 2.34 -18.78
N LEU A 85 2.43 1.53 -18.17
CA LEU A 85 3.39 0.69 -18.89
C LEU A 85 2.73 -0.56 -19.48
N HIS A 86 1.79 -1.16 -18.76
CA HIS A 86 1.18 -2.44 -19.14
C HIS A 86 -0.16 -2.30 -19.86
N HIS A 87 -0.93 -1.25 -19.58
CA HIS A 87 -2.33 -1.10 -20.01
C HIS A 87 -2.61 0.25 -20.69
N LYS A 88 -1.62 0.76 -21.43
CA LYS A 88 -1.70 2.07 -22.07
C LYS A 88 -2.87 2.17 -23.05
N GLY A 89 -3.85 3.02 -22.72
CA GLY A 89 -5.01 3.28 -23.57
C GLY A 89 -6.22 2.40 -23.27
N GLU A 90 -6.19 1.64 -22.17
CA GLU A 90 -7.34 0.89 -21.67
C GLU A 90 -8.15 1.73 -20.67
N ASP A 91 -9.46 1.83 -20.90
CA ASP A 91 -10.39 2.58 -20.04
C ASP A 91 -10.88 1.78 -18.81
N ASP A 92 -10.52 0.49 -18.69
CA ASP A 92 -11.01 -0.38 -17.61
C ASP A 92 -10.31 -0.16 -16.26
N TRP A 93 -9.44 0.84 -16.14
CA TRP A 93 -8.72 1.15 -14.90
C TRP A 93 -9.40 2.25 -14.06
N ALA A 94 -10.67 2.53 -14.29
CA ALA A 94 -11.47 3.40 -13.42
C ALA A 94 -11.72 2.77 -12.03
N GLY A 95 -11.89 3.60 -11.00
CA GLY A 95 -12.22 3.14 -9.64
C GLY A 95 -11.33 3.73 -8.55
N SER A 96 -11.41 3.15 -7.36
CA SER A 96 -10.57 3.54 -6.23
C SER A 96 -9.13 3.04 -6.41
N MET A 97 -8.19 3.63 -5.67
CA MET A 97 -6.82 3.13 -5.68
C MET A 97 -6.76 1.67 -5.19
N PHE A 98 -7.56 1.32 -4.18
CA PHE A 98 -7.64 -0.05 -3.70
C PHE A 98 -8.16 -1.03 -4.77
N SER A 99 -9.19 -0.67 -5.54
CA SER A 99 -9.67 -1.56 -6.62
C SER A 99 -8.61 -1.81 -7.69
N ARG A 100 -7.75 -0.82 -7.96
CA ARG A 100 -6.61 -0.99 -8.90
C ARG A 100 -5.55 -1.91 -8.33
N VAL A 101 -5.22 -1.79 -7.04
CA VAL A 101 -4.31 -2.71 -6.35
C VAL A 101 -4.79 -4.15 -6.49
N ILE A 102 -6.07 -4.42 -6.26
CA ILE A 102 -6.64 -5.76 -6.42
C ILE A 102 -6.52 -6.26 -7.87
N LYS A 103 -6.82 -5.41 -8.86
CA LYS A 103 -6.66 -5.77 -10.28
C LYS A 103 -5.20 -6.13 -10.61
N ILE A 104 -4.24 -5.30 -10.21
CA ILE A 104 -2.81 -5.55 -10.45
C ILE A 104 -2.37 -6.84 -9.75
N LEU A 105 -2.74 -7.04 -8.48
CA LEU A 105 -2.40 -8.26 -7.75
C LEU A 105 -2.91 -9.51 -8.46
N ASN A 106 -4.13 -9.47 -9.01
CA ASN A 106 -4.65 -10.58 -9.80
C ASN A 106 -3.86 -10.81 -11.08
N GLU A 107 -3.22 -9.80 -11.67
CA GLU A 107 -2.37 -9.96 -12.85
C GLU A 107 -0.99 -10.52 -12.49
N VAL A 108 -0.35 -10.00 -11.44
CA VAL A 108 1.03 -10.40 -11.06
C VAL A 108 1.10 -11.71 -10.27
N ASN A 109 -0.01 -12.18 -9.70
CA ASN A 109 -0.10 -13.46 -9.01
C ASN A 109 -0.45 -14.64 -9.95
N ASN A 110 -0.81 -14.36 -11.20
CA ASN A 110 -1.13 -15.36 -12.23
C ASN A 110 0.08 -15.67 -13.12
#